data_AF-A0A1Y6BVZ0-F1
#
_entry.id   AF-A0A1Y6BVZ0-F1
#
_cell.length_a   1.000
_cell.length_b   1.000
_cell.length_c   1.000
_cell.angle_alpha   90.00
_cell.angle_beta   90.00
_cell.angle_gamma   90.00
#
_symmetry.space_group_name_H-M   'P 1'
#
loop_
_entity.id
_entity.type
_entity.pdbx_description
1 polymer ?
#
loop_
_entity_poly.entity_id
_entity_poly.type
_entity_poly.pdbx_seq_one_letter_code
_entity_poly.pdbx_strand_id
1 'polypeptide(L)'
;MGNAMQQLLSGFSQSTGQTEPSCDLSSSAIRLVKAPVRADLSLQLEAMAHVLHTTPECLAGAILNAAIVDLEDHLDEALLGKVQQECQVILDASRPENNPSVVFNSGGT
;
A
#
# COMPACT_ATOMS: atom_id res chain seq x y z
N MET A 1 0.65 9.57 17.69
CA MET A 1 -0.06 9.00 16.52
C MET A 1 0.38 9.82 15.34
N GLY A 2 0.89 9.21 14.28
CA GLY A 2 1.33 9.96 13.12
C GLY A 2 0.16 10.59 12.38
N ASN A 3 0.47 11.62 11.58
CA ASN A 3 -0.54 12.46 10.94
C ASN A 3 -1.34 11.69 9.88
N ALA A 4 -0.72 10.71 9.21
CA ALA A 4 -1.38 9.98 8.13
C ALA A 4 -2.46 9.02 8.67
N MET A 5 -2.19 8.31 9.76
CA MET A 5 -3.21 7.45 10.39
C MET A 5 -4.38 8.26 10.96
N GLN A 6 -4.11 9.45 11.52
CA GLN A 6 -5.16 10.34 11.99
C GLN A 6 -6.03 10.88 10.85
N GLN A 7 -5.42 11.23 9.72
CA GLN A 7 -6.13 11.66 8.51
C GLN A 7 -6.99 10.52 7.94
N LEU A 8 -6.47 9.28 7.92
CA LEU A 8 -7.21 8.10 7.49
C LEU A 8 -8.48 7.90 8.34
N LEU A 9 -8.34 7.91 9.67
CA LEU A 9 -9.47 7.73 10.60
C LEU A 9 -10.48 8.88 10.51
N SER A 10 -10.00 10.12 10.35
CA SER A 10 -10.86 11.29 10.12
C SER A 10 -11.62 11.16 8.81
N GLY A 11 -10.96 10.65 7.77
CA GLY A 11 -11.55 10.34 6.47
C GLY A 11 -12.68 9.32 6.57
N PHE A 12 -12.49 8.22 7.30
CA PHE A 12 -13.58 7.25 7.54
C PHE A 12 -14.76 7.84 8.33
N SER A 13 -14.47 8.73 9.28
CA SER A 13 -15.51 9.39 10.09
C SER A 13 -16.33 10.40 9.29
N GLN A 14 -15.73 10.99 8.26
CA GLN A 14 -16.32 12.04 7.41
C GLN A 14 -16.87 11.48 6.08
N SER A 15 -16.48 10.27 5.68
CA SER A 15 -16.87 9.65 4.42
C SER A 15 -18.28 9.11 4.50
N THR A 16 -19.25 10.00 4.31
CA THR A 16 -20.58 9.67 3.80
C THR A 16 -20.68 9.95 2.30
N GLY A 17 -19.56 9.98 1.54
CA GLY A 17 -19.74 10.05 0.09
C GLY A 17 -18.59 10.18 -0.92
N GLN A 18 -17.38 10.72 -0.68
CA GLN A 18 -16.56 11.18 -1.85
C GLN A 18 -15.04 11.08 -1.83
N THR A 19 -14.40 10.35 -0.91
CA THR A 19 -12.96 10.04 -1.05
C THR A 19 -12.69 8.63 -0.57
N GLU A 20 -13.09 7.66 -1.39
CA GLU A 20 -12.65 6.29 -1.15
C GLU A 20 -11.15 6.19 -1.42
N PRO A 21 -10.35 5.68 -0.47
CA PRO A 21 -8.98 5.30 -0.78
C PRO A 21 -9.04 4.31 -1.93
N SER A 22 -8.36 4.62 -3.04
CA SER A 22 -8.38 3.81 -4.26
C SER A 22 -8.05 2.37 -3.93
N CYS A 23 -9.08 1.53 -3.86
CA CYS A 23 -8.95 0.09 -3.83
C CYS A 23 -9.04 -0.47 -5.25
N ASP A 24 -8.56 0.29 -6.23
CA ASP A 24 -8.46 -0.19 -7.59
C ASP A 24 -7.26 -1.14 -7.69
N LEU A 25 -7.48 -2.38 -7.26
CA LEU A 25 -6.51 -3.46 -7.33
C LEU A 25 -6.05 -3.76 -8.77
N SER A 26 -6.73 -3.21 -9.78
CA SER A 26 -6.38 -3.33 -11.20
C SER A 26 -5.41 -2.23 -11.66
N SER A 27 -5.21 -1.20 -10.85
CA SER A 27 -4.30 -0.11 -11.16
C SER A 27 -2.85 -0.62 -11.20
N SER A 28 -2.14 -0.23 -12.26
CA SER A 28 -0.71 -0.54 -12.41
C SER A 28 0.16 0.10 -11.32
N ALA A 29 -0.37 1.07 -10.58
CA ALA A 29 0.28 1.71 -9.44
C ALA A 29 0.08 0.96 -8.11
N ILE A 30 -0.79 -0.05 -8.06
CA ILE A 30 -1.02 -0.86 -6.86
C ILE A 30 -0.19 -2.15 -6.95
N ARG A 31 0.42 -2.52 -5.82
CA ARG A 31 1.13 -3.79 -5.63
C ARG A 31 0.59 -4.45 -4.39
N LEU A 32 0.24 -5.73 -4.49
CA LEU A 32 -0.20 -6.51 -3.34
C LEU A 32 1.01 -6.88 -2.48
N VAL A 33 0.93 -6.59 -1.20
CA VAL A 33 1.93 -6.99 -0.19
C VAL A 33 1.41 -8.20 0.56
N LYS A 34 2.22 -9.25 0.65
CA LYS A 34 1.92 -10.41 1.50
C LYS A 34 2.57 -10.19 2.86
N ALA A 35 1.75 -9.98 3.89
CA ALA A 35 2.20 -9.79 5.26
C ALA A 35 1.47 -10.75 6.21
N PRO A 36 2.18 -11.40 7.15
CA PRO A 36 1.53 -12.17 8.19
C PRO A 36 0.82 -11.23 9.17
N VAL A 37 -0.46 -11.49 9.43
CA VAL A 37 -1.25 -10.78 10.44
C VAL A 37 -1.70 -11.81 11.49
N ARG A 38 -1.69 -11.42 12.76
CA ARG A 38 -2.21 -12.28 13.84
C ARG A 38 -3.70 -12.56 13.62
N ALA A 39 -4.14 -13.77 13.93
CA ALA A 39 -5.52 -14.22 13.68
C ALA A 39 -6.59 -13.38 14.40
N ASP A 40 -6.28 -12.84 15.58
CA ASP A 40 -7.21 -11.96 16.30
C ASP A 40 -7.36 -10.60 15.61
N LEU A 41 -6.27 -10.06 15.07
CA LEU A 41 -6.26 -8.79 14.34
C LEU A 41 -6.88 -8.93 12.95
N SER A 42 -6.74 -10.08 12.29
CA SER A 42 -7.40 -10.32 11.00
C SER A 42 -8.93 -10.33 11.15
N LEU A 43 -9.44 -10.96 12.22
CA LEU A 43 -10.88 -10.94 12.50
C LEU A 43 -11.38 -9.53 12.82
N GLN A 44 -10.60 -8.75 13.58
CA GLN A 44 -10.93 -7.34 13.85
C GLN A 44 -10.95 -6.50 12.57
N LEU A 45 -9.97 -6.71 11.68
CA LEU A 45 -9.91 -6.04 10.39
C LEU A 45 -11.15 -6.35 9.53
N GLU A 46 -11.57 -7.61 9.47
CA GLU A 46 -12.80 -8.02 8.76
C GLU A 46 -14.04 -7.34 9.35
N ALA A 47 -14.16 -7.32 10.68
CA ALA A 47 -15.28 -6.65 11.34
C ALA A 47 -15.28 -5.14 11.07
N MET A 48 -14.13 -4.48 11.11
CA MET A 48 -13.99 -3.06 10.79
C MET A 48 -14.35 -2.77 9.33
N ALA A 49 -13.88 -3.60 8.39
CA ALA A 49 -14.20 -3.47 6.98
C ALA A 49 -15.72 -3.57 6.74
N HIS A 50 -16.39 -4.49 7.45
CA HIS A 50 -17.84 -4.62 7.39
C HIS A 50 -18.58 -3.37 7.89
N VAL A 51 -18.15 -2.80 9.02
CA VAL A 51 -18.74 -1.56 9.58
C VAL A 51 -18.51 -0.36 8.65
N LEU A 52 -17.35 -0.30 8.00
CA LEU A 52 -16.95 0.78 7.10
C LEU A 52 -17.41 0.56 5.65
N HIS A 53 -18.18 -0.49 5.37
CA HIS A 53 -18.67 -0.84 4.03
C HIS A 53 -17.57 -0.96 2.96
N THR A 54 -16.40 -1.44 3.34
CA THR A 54 -15.24 -1.66 2.46
C THR A 54 -14.82 -3.13 2.48
N THR A 55 -13.91 -3.55 1.59
CA THR A 55 -13.29 -4.88 1.70
C THR A 55 -12.12 -4.87 2.69
N PRO A 56 -11.81 -6.02 3.33
CA PRO A 56 -10.67 -6.14 4.24
C PRO A 56 -9.33 -5.81 3.58
N GLU A 57 -9.16 -6.15 2.29
CA GLU A 57 -7.94 -5.88 1.53
C GLU A 57 -7.72 -4.38 1.33
N CYS A 58 -8.79 -3.65 0.98
CA CYS A 58 -8.75 -2.20 0.83
C CYS A 58 -8.38 -1.52 2.15
N LEU A 59 -9.02 -1.93 3.24
CA LEU A 59 -8.78 -1.37 4.56
C LEU A 59 -7.36 -1.69 5.04
N ALA A 60 -6.88 -2.92 4.85
CA ALA A 60 -5.51 -3.31 5.15
C ALA A 60 -4.50 -2.47 4.38
N GLY A 61 -4.71 -2.28 3.07
CA GLY A 61 -3.86 -1.45 2.22
C GLY A 61 -3.82 0.00 2.69
N ALA A 62 -4.98 0.58 3.02
CA ALA A 62 -5.07 1.96 3.49
C ALA A 62 -4.37 2.15 4.85
N ILE A 63 -4.56 1.22 5.79
CA ILE A 63 -3.88 1.23 7.10
C ILE A 63 -2.37 1.07 6.90
N LEU A 64 -1.93 0.13 6.07
CA LEU A 64 -0.51 -0.12 5.84
C LEU A 64 0.18 1.09 5.19
N ASN A 65 -0.45 1.71 4.19
CA ASN A 65 0.07 2.92 3.55
C ASN A 65 0.24 4.06 4.56
N ALA A 66 -0.78 4.33 5.37
CA ALA A 66 -0.72 5.36 6.41
C ALA A 66 0.37 5.04 7.45
N ALA A 67 0.49 3.77 7.86
CA ALA A 67 1.49 3.34 8.81
C ALA A 67 2.93 3.43 8.28
N ILE A 68 3.16 3.18 6.99
CA ILE A 68 4.47 3.34 6.36
C ILE A 68 4.87 4.81 6.33
N VAL A 69 3.97 5.70 5.91
CA VAL A 69 4.23 7.15 5.92
C VAL A 69 4.55 7.65 7.32
N ASP A 70 3.71 7.26 8.30
CA ASP A 70 3.96 7.62 9.69
C ASP A 70 5.28 7.01 10.22
N LEU A 71 5.67 5.82 9.75
CA LEU A 71 6.94 5.20 10.16
C LEU A 71 8.14 5.99 9.62
N GLU A 72 8.10 6.39 8.35
CA GLU A 72 9.16 7.19 7.72
C GLU A 72 9.45 8.49 8.48
N ASP A 73 8.40 9.16 8.97
CA ASP A 73 8.52 10.38 9.78
C ASP A 73 9.23 10.17 11.13
N HIS A 74 9.30 8.93 11.62
CA HIS A 74 9.91 8.59 12.91
C HIS A 74 11.24 7.82 12.78
N LEU A 75 11.65 7.46 11.56
CA LEU A 75 12.96 6.84 11.32
C LEU A 75 14.08 7.87 11.46
N ASP A 76 15.24 7.43 11.94
CA ASP A 76 16.45 8.24 11.90
C ASP A 76 16.92 8.46 10.45
N GLU A 77 17.48 9.64 10.17
CA GLU A 77 17.87 10.06 8.82
C GLU A 77 18.83 9.07 8.14
N ALA A 78 19.73 8.47 8.91
CA ALA A 78 20.66 7.46 8.42
C ALA A 78 19.96 6.16 7.96
N LEU A 79 18.88 5.75 8.62
CA LEU A 79 18.10 4.57 8.24
C LEU A 79 17.13 4.90 7.11
N LEU A 80 16.51 6.08 7.13
CA LEU A 80 15.66 6.55 6.03
C LEU A 80 16.44 6.59 4.71
N GLY A 81 17.68 7.10 4.73
CA GLY A 81 18.54 7.09 3.54
C GLY A 81 18.83 5.69 3.00
N LYS A 82 19.00 4.69 3.88
CA LYS A 82 19.17 3.29 3.47
C LYS A 82 17.90 2.71 2.87
N VAL A 83 16.74 2.99 3.46
CA VAL A 83 15.44 2.56 2.92
C VAL A 83 15.23 3.11 1.51
N GLN A 84 15.48 4.41 1.31
CA GLN A 84 15.36 5.05 -0.01
C GLN A 84 16.34 4.46 -1.04
N GLN A 85 17.58 4.16 -0.62
CA GLN A 85 18.56 3.50 -1.49
C GLN A 85 18.08 2.11 -1.94
N GLU A 86 17.57 1.30 -1.02
CA GLU A 86 17.04 -0.04 -1.33
C GLU A 86 15.79 0.04 -2.22
N CYS A 87 14.92 1.03 -2.01
CA CYS A 87 13.78 1.27 -2.91
C CYS A 87 14.24 1.50 -4.36
N GLN A 88 15.31 2.29 -4.56
CA GLN A 88 15.86 2.54 -5.88
C GLN A 88 16.42 1.26 -6.52
N VAL A 89 17.14 0.44 -5.74
CA VAL A 89 17.68 -0.85 -6.20
C VAL A 89 16.55 -1.79 -6.65
N ILE A 90 15.48 -1.89 -5.86
CA ILE A 90 14.31 -2.73 -6.18
C ILE A 90 13.61 -2.22 -7.45
N LEU A 91 13.44 -0.89 -7.58
CA LEU A 91 12.84 -0.28 -8.77
C LEU A 91 13.66 -0.59 -10.02
N ASP A 92 14.98 -0.44 -9.97
CA ASP A 92 15.86 -0.71 -11.11
C ASP A 92 15.90 -2.20 -11.48
N ALA A 93 15.82 -3.10 -10.50
CA ALA A 93 15.68 -4.54 -10.72
C ALA A 93 14.33 -4.92 -11.34
N SER A 94 13.27 -4.15 -11.06
CA SER A 94 11.93 -4.38 -11.60
C SER A 94 11.71 -3.84 -13.02
N ARG A 95 12.70 -3.17 -13.61
CA ARG A 95 12.61 -2.64 -14.99
C ARG A 95 12.51 -3.79 -16.00
N PRO A 96 11.62 -3.68 -17.02
CA PRO A 96 11.43 -4.71 -18.05
C PRO A 96 12.72 -5.06 -18.81
N GLU A 97 13.63 -4.09 -18.95
CA GLU A 97 14.91 -4.21 -19.66
C GLU A 97 15.89 -5.18 -18.96
N ASN A 98 15.70 -5.44 -17.67
CA ASN A 98 16.51 -6.36 -16.86
C ASN A 98 15.86 -7.74 -16.69
N ASN A 99 14.71 -7.97 -17.31
CA ASN A 99 13.99 -9.25 -17.21
C ASN A 99 14.17 -10.05 -18.52
N PRO A 100 14.96 -11.14 -18.54
CA PRO A 100 15.27 -11.90 -19.76
C PRO A 100 14.07 -12.65 -20.37
N SER A 101 12.86 -12.51 -19.80
CA SER A 101 11.63 -13.17 -20.25
C SER A 101 10.66 -12.26 -21.02
N VAL A 102 10.99 -10.99 -21.27
CA VAL A 102 10.14 -10.13 -22.09
C VAL A 102 10.38 -10.42 -23.58
N VAL A 103 9.67 -11.42 -24.10
CA VAL A 103 9.52 -11.63 -25.55
C VAL A 103 8.69 -10.45 -26.07
N PHE A 104 9.36 -9.48 -26.71
CA PHE A 104 8.69 -8.50 -27.54
C PHE A 104 8.03 -9.24 -28.71
N ASN A 105 6.73 -9.53 -28.60
CA ASN A 105 5.92 -9.86 -29.77
C ASN A 105 5.73 -8.56 -30.56
N SER A 106 6.73 -8.22 -31.39
CA SER A 106 6.61 -7.22 -32.43
C SER A 106 5.69 -7.75 -33.52
N GLY A 107 4.38 -7.74 -33.25
CA GLY A 107 3.34 -7.91 -34.26
C GLY A 107 3.23 -6.65 -35.10
N GLY A 108 3.98 -6.57 -36.19
CA GLY A 108 3.81 -5.58 -37.25
C GLY A 108 3.30 -6.27 -38.51
N THR A 109 2.03 -5.98 -38.84
CA THR A 109 1.25 -6.17 -40.08
C THR A 109 1.77 -7.10 -41.17
#